data_AF-A8GP38-F1
#
_entry.id   AF-A8GP38-F1
#
_cell.length_a   1.000
_cell.length_b   1.000
_cell.length_c   1.000
_cell.angle_alpha   90.00
_cell.angle_beta   90.00
_cell.angle_gamma   90.00
#
_symmetry.space_group_name_H-M   'P 1'
#
loop_
_entity.id
_entity.type
_entity.pdbx_description
1 polymer ?
#
loop_
_entity_poly.entity_id
_entity_poly.type
_entity_poly.pdbx_seq_one_letter_code
_entity_poly.pdbx_strand_id
1 'polypeptide(L)'
;MIGAKAIAEVLKVNKSLIYLDLGSDCHWGDEWAICDKGAEFLAEALETNNTLTYLRLARRIVSPEWINFFIEALQTNYSLTTLILNR
;
A
#
# COMPACT_ATOMS: atom_id res chain seq x y z
N MET A 1 5.42 -4.80 11.07
CA MET A 1 3.94 -4.85 11.17
C MET A 1 3.30 -3.55 11.69
N ILE A 2 3.91 -2.84 12.65
CA ILE A 2 3.36 -1.57 13.19
C ILE A 2 3.34 -0.44 12.13
N GLY A 3 4.38 -0.35 11.30
CA GLY A 3 4.53 0.72 10.30
C GLY A 3 3.41 0.77 9.25
N ALA A 4 3.16 -0.32 8.52
CA ALA A 4 2.11 -0.37 7.49
C ALA A 4 0.70 -0.09 8.07
N LYS A 5 0.40 -0.62 9.27
CA LYS A 5 -0.85 -0.31 9.98
C LYS A 5 -0.96 1.18 10.31
N ALA A 6 0.10 1.79 10.85
CA ALA A 6 0.08 3.21 11.19
C ALA A 6 -0.13 4.09 9.94
N ILE A 7 0.51 3.73 8.83
CA ILE A 7 0.33 4.44 7.55
C ILE A 7 -1.10 4.28 7.04
N ALA A 8 -1.67 3.08 7.09
CA ALA A 8 -3.05 2.83 6.70
C ALA A 8 -4.05 3.70 7.50
N GLU A 9 -3.89 3.77 8.82
CA GLU A 9 -4.73 4.62 9.68
C GLU A 9 -4.60 6.11 9.33
N VAL A 10 -3.39 6.58 8.99
CA VAL A 10 -3.18 7.95 8.50
C VAL A 10 -3.86 8.15 7.15
N LEU A 11 -3.78 7.19 6.22
CA LEU A 11 -4.41 7.29 4.91
C LEU A 11 -5.94 7.34 5.01
N LYS A 12 -6.57 6.64 5.95
CA LYS A 12 -8.03 6.72 6.14
C LYS A 12 -8.50 8.14 6.45
N VAL A 13 -7.70 8.92 7.19
CA VAL A 13 -8.05 10.28 7.63
C VAL A 13 -7.43 11.39 6.76
N ASN A 14 -6.25 11.18 6.19
CA ASN A 14 -5.53 12.20 5.44
C ASN A 14 -6.17 12.37 4.05
N LYS A 15 -6.71 13.57 3.80
CA LYS A 15 -7.34 13.96 2.53
C LYS A 15 -6.51 14.95 1.70
N SER A 16 -5.21 15.02 1.98
CA SER A 16 -4.26 15.94 1.33
C SER A 16 -3.09 15.24 0.66
N LEU A 17 -2.76 14.02 1.11
CA LEU A 17 -1.64 13.27 0.57
C LEU A 17 -2.01 12.71 -0.81
N ILE A 18 -1.27 13.16 -1.82
CA ILE A 18 -1.44 12.77 -3.23
C ILE A 18 -0.47 11.64 -3.62
N TYR A 19 0.72 11.63 -3.01
CA TYR A 19 1.83 10.76 -3.39
C TYR A 19 2.39 10.04 -2.16
N LEU A 20 2.50 8.71 -2.24
CA LEU A 20 3.13 7.88 -1.22
C LEU A 20 4.06 6.84 -1.86
N ASP A 21 5.34 6.92 -1.51
CA ASP A 21 6.34 5.93 -1.89
C ASP A 21 6.90 5.25 -0.64
N LEU A 22 6.65 3.95 -0.54
CA LEU A 22 7.18 3.03 0.47
C LEU A 22 8.04 1.94 -0.17
N GLY A 23 8.34 2.07 -1.46
CA GLY A 23 9.28 1.20 -2.16
C GLY A 23 10.67 1.45 -1.62
N SER A 24 11.26 0.44 -0.97
CA SER A 24 12.69 0.46 -0.69
C SER A 24 13.46 0.14 -1.96
N ASP A 25 14.32 1.05 -2.41
CA ASP A 25 15.40 0.72 -3.36
C ASP A 25 16.60 0.05 -2.65
N CYS A 26 16.50 -0.16 -1.34
CA CYS A 26 17.60 -0.54 -0.48
C CYS A 26 17.46 -1.98 0.07
N HIS A 27 18.53 -2.76 -0.08
CA HIS A 27 18.68 -4.15 0.37
C HIS A 27 18.80 -4.33 1.91
N TRP A 28 18.06 -3.56 2.72
CA TRP A 28 18.15 -3.67 4.19
C TRP A 28 17.27 -4.80 4.73
N GLY A 29 17.84 -6.01 4.74
CA GLY A 29 17.37 -7.13 5.57
C GLY A 29 15.93 -7.60 5.36
N ASP A 30 15.55 -8.68 6.03
CA ASP A 30 14.26 -9.34 5.83
C ASP A 30 13.07 -8.60 6.49
N GLU A 31 13.31 -7.45 7.13
CA GLU A 31 12.36 -6.78 8.03
C GLU A 31 11.63 -5.56 7.44
N TRP A 32 12.08 -5.02 6.30
CA TRP A 32 11.51 -3.80 5.71
C TRP A 32 10.38 -4.06 4.68
N ALA A 33 10.13 -5.31 4.32
CA ALA A 33 9.09 -5.64 3.34
C ALA A 33 7.67 -5.56 3.95
N ILE A 34 6.71 -5.04 3.19
CA ILE A 34 5.30 -5.09 3.56
C ILE A 34 4.83 -6.54 3.50
N CYS A 35 4.54 -7.15 4.65
CA CYS A 35 3.94 -8.49 4.73
C CYS A 35 2.48 -8.49 4.25
N ASP A 36 1.89 -9.67 4.09
CA ASP A 36 0.48 -9.82 3.64
C ASP A 36 -0.48 -8.98 4.49
N LYS A 37 -0.34 -9.03 5.82
CA LYS A 37 -1.17 -8.25 6.74
C LYS A 37 -0.96 -6.73 6.59
N GLY A 38 0.26 -6.30 6.29
CA GLY A 38 0.55 -4.89 6.04
C GLY A 38 -0.11 -4.38 4.77
N ALA A 39 -0.18 -5.23 3.73
CA ALA A 39 -0.85 -4.90 2.48
C ALA A 39 -2.36 -4.89 2.62
N GLU A 40 -2.94 -5.82 3.37
CA GLU A 40 -4.36 -5.82 3.72
C GLU A 40 -4.77 -4.50 4.37
N PHE A 41 -4.01 -4.01 5.37
CA PHE A 41 -4.31 -2.72 5.99
C PHE A 41 -4.23 -1.54 5.00
N LEU A 42 -3.25 -1.55 4.10
CA LEU A 42 -3.11 -0.50 3.09
C LEU A 42 -4.24 -0.56 2.06
N ALA A 43 -4.66 -1.75 1.65
CA ALA A 43 -5.79 -1.95 0.75
C ALA A 43 -7.11 -1.43 1.37
N GLU A 44 -7.40 -1.79 2.62
CA GLU A 44 -8.55 -1.25 3.36
C GLU A 44 -8.53 0.28 3.43
N ALA A 45 -7.34 0.87 3.60
CA ALA A 45 -7.20 2.32 3.62
C ALA A 45 -7.46 2.94 2.25
N LEU A 46 -7.02 2.28 1.17
CA LEU A 46 -7.28 2.72 -0.20
C LEU A 46 -8.78 2.72 -0.52
N GLU A 47 -9.57 1.74 -0.08
CA GLU A 47 -11.03 1.73 -0.33
C GLU A 47 -11.74 3.02 0.12
N THR A 48 -11.18 3.73 1.11
CA THR A 48 -11.77 4.95 1.68
C THR A 48 -10.96 6.23 1.42
N ASN A 49 -9.76 6.12 0.87
CA ASN A 49 -8.92 7.26 0.51
C ASN A 49 -9.14 7.64 -0.96
N ASN A 50 -9.81 8.78 -1.16
CA ASN A 50 -10.13 9.32 -2.49
C ASN A 50 -9.19 10.47 -2.92
N THR A 51 -8.01 10.58 -2.30
CA THR A 51 -7.04 11.67 -2.55
C THR A 51 -5.69 11.18 -3.04
N LEU A 52 -5.28 9.98 -2.64
CA LEU A 52 -4.02 9.40 -3.05
C LEU A 52 -4.11 9.00 -4.52
N THR A 53 -3.24 9.57 -5.36
CA THR A 53 -3.20 9.27 -6.80
C THR A 53 -2.03 8.38 -7.20
N TYR A 54 -1.02 8.29 -6.33
CA TYR A 54 0.19 7.50 -6.55
C TYR A 54 0.56 6.70 -5.29
N LEU A 55 0.74 5.39 -5.46
CA LEU A 55 1.27 4.49 -4.46
C LEU A 55 2.37 3.59 -5.04
N ARG A 56 3.55 3.58 -4.42
CA ARG A 56 4.63 2.62 -4.70
C ARG A 56 4.95 1.79 -3.47
N LEU A 57 4.95 0.48 -3.62
CA LEU A 57 5.29 -0.50 -2.59
C LEU A 57 6.34 -1.48 -3.12
N ALA A 58 7.22 -1.97 -2.24
CA ALA A 58 8.17 -3.03 -2.55
C ALA A 58 8.03 -4.21 -1.59
N ARG A 59 8.10 -5.43 -2.12
CA ARG A 59 8.06 -6.67 -1.33
C ARG A 59 8.88 -7.79 -1.96
N ARG A 60 9.87 -8.29 -1.22
CA ARG A 60 10.75 -9.40 -1.65
C ARG A 60 10.04 -10.65 -2.19
N ILE A 61 8.91 -11.01 -1.58
CA ILE A 61 8.14 -12.20 -1.94
C ILE A 61 6.70 -11.77 -2.16
N VAL A 62 6.27 -11.79 -3.41
CA VAL A 62 4.89 -11.52 -3.77
C VAL A 62 4.09 -12.83 -3.67
N SER A 63 3.05 -12.84 -2.84
CA SER A 63 2.05 -13.90 -2.77
C SER A 63 0.81 -13.50 -3.61
N PRO A 64 0.02 -14.48 -4.09
CA PRO A 64 -1.27 -14.19 -4.71
C PRO A 64 -2.20 -13.37 -3.80
N GLU A 65 -2.22 -13.68 -2.50
CA GLU A 65 -3.03 -13.00 -1.50
C GLU A 65 -2.68 -11.51 -1.40
N TRP A 66 -1.39 -11.19 -1.44
CA TRP A 66 -0.91 -9.81 -1.37
C TRP A 66 -1.40 -8.95 -2.53
N ILE A 67 -1.41 -9.48 -3.75
CA ILE A 67 -1.91 -8.76 -4.93
C ILE A 67 -3.44 -8.62 -4.84
N ASN A 68 -4.13 -9.68 -4.43
CA ASN A 68 -5.60 -9.70 -4.40
C ASN A 68 -6.19 -8.58 -3.53
N PHE A 69 -5.57 -8.26 -2.39
CA PHE A 69 -6.00 -7.12 -1.57
C PHE A 69 -6.05 -5.80 -2.36
N PHE A 70 -5.03 -5.53 -3.17
CA PHE A 70 -5.02 -4.31 -4.00
C PHE A 70 -6.01 -4.39 -5.17
N ILE A 71 -6.23 -5.57 -5.74
CA ILE A 71 -7.26 -5.75 -6.78
C ILE A 71 -8.64 -5.40 -6.23
N GLU A 72 -8.98 -5.90 -5.05
CA GLU A 72 -10.27 -5.63 -4.39
C GLU A 72 -10.43 -4.13 -4.09
N ALA A 73 -9.42 -3.50 -3.49
CA ALA A 73 -9.46 -2.07 -3.18
C ALA A 73 -9.60 -1.19 -4.44
N LEU A 74 -9.00 -1.58 -5.56
CA LEU A 74 -9.06 -0.84 -6.82
C LEU A 74 -10.39 -0.97 -7.56
N GLN A 75 -11.26 -1.91 -7.19
CA GLN A 75 -12.61 -1.97 -7.76
C GLN A 75 -13.46 -0.77 -7.35
N THR A 76 -13.15 -0.16 -6.20
CA THR A 76 -13.90 0.94 -5.60
C THR A 76 -13.09 2.24 -5.51
N ASN A 77 -11.75 2.18 -5.47
CA ASN A 77 -10.91 3.38 -5.47
C ASN A 77 -10.64 3.87 -6.91
N TYR A 78 -11.24 5.01 -7.26
CA TYR A 78 -11.04 5.69 -8.55
C TYR A 78 -10.06 6.86 -8.50
N SER A 79 -9.51 7.18 -7.32
CA SER A 79 -8.52 8.25 -7.17
C SER A 79 -7.10 7.79 -7.47
N LEU A 80 -6.79 6.51 -7.19
CA LEU A 80 -5.46 5.97 -7.41
C LEU A 80 -5.24 5.71 -8.90
N THR A 81 -4.44 6.57 -9.53
CA THR A 81 -4.11 6.49 -10.96
C THR A 81 -2.81 5.74 -11.24
N THR A 82 -1.97 5.53 -10.22
CA THR A 82 -0.70 4.83 -10.37
C THR A 82 -0.45 3.95 -9.14
N LEU A 83 -0.30 2.65 -9.40
CA LEU A 83 0.10 1.65 -8.42
C LEU A 83 1.35 0.92 -8.93
N ILE A 84 2.43 1.00 -8.17
CA ILE A 84 3.67 0.27 -8.46
C ILE A 84 3.90 -0.76 -7.36
N LEU A 85 3.93 -2.04 -7.77
CA LEU A 85 4.15 -3.19 -6.90
C LEU A 85 5.44 -3.89 -7.34
N ASN A 86 6.54 -3.56 -6.68
CA ASN A 86 7.85 -4.13 -7.00
C ASN A 86 8.20 -5.31 -6.10
N ARG A 87 9.00 -6.24 -6.64
CA ARG A 87 9.59 -7.34 -5.89
C ARG A 87 10.91 -6.94 -5.24
#